data_AF-A0A1F0UD98-F1
#
_entry.id   AF-A0A1F0UD98-F1
#
_cell.length_a   1.000
_cell.length_b   1.000
_cell.length_c   1.000
_cell.angle_alpha   90.00
_cell.angle_beta   90.00
_cell.angle_gamma   90.00
#
_symmetry.space_group_name_H-M   'P 1'
#
loop_
_entity.id
_entity.type
_entity.pdbx_description
1 polymer ?
#
loop_
_entity_poly.entity_id
_entity_poly.type
_entity_poly.pdbx_seq_one_letter_code
_entity_poly.pdbx_strand_id
1 'polypeptide(L)' 'MKSKQIKSFKEPYVPTPEQLEKACKRIRQFLAFAEDYLHTGHYKGLEASIEQIKKAATIRRGKVNA' A
#
# COMPACT_ATOMS: atom_id res chain seq x y z
N MET A 1 -19.97 11.70 36.65
CA MET A 1 -18.82 11.10 35.95
C MET A 1 -19.10 11.14 34.44
N LYS A 2 -18.29 11.86 33.65
CA LYS A 2 -18.46 11.88 32.18
C LYS A 2 -17.99 10.54 31.63
N SER A 3 -18.90 9.76 31.06
CA SER A 3 -18.60 8.50 30.38
C SER A 3 -17.64 8.77 29.23
N LYS A 4 -16.43 8.19 29.30
CA LYS A 4 -15.50 8.17 28.17
C LYS A 4 -16.15 7.31 27.09
N GLN A 5 -16.63 7.92 26.02
CA GLN A 5 -17.09 7.20 24.83
C GLN A 5 -15.88 6.47 24.25
N ILE A 6 -15.79 5.17 24.53
CA ILE A 6 -14.77 4.29 23.95
C ILE A 6 -15.00 4.31 22.45
N LYS A 7 -13.98 4.76 21.68
CA LYS A 7 -14.04 4.80 20.23
C LYS A 7 -14.36 3.38 19.74
N SER A 8 -15.50 3.22 19.05
CA SER A 8 -15.91 1.94 18.47
C SER A 8 -14.74 1.32 17.73
N PHE A 9 -14.43 0.07 18.08
CA PHE A 9 -13.41 -0.73 17.43
C PHE A 9 -13.74 -0.79 15.94
N LYS A 10 -12.97 -0.10 15.10
CA LYS A 10 -13.15 -0.20 13.64
C LYS A 10 -12.56 -1.54 13.24
N GLU A 11 -13.40 -2.42 12.70
CA GLU A 11 -12.95 -3.68 12.14
C GLU A 11 -11.81 -3.44 11.13
N PRO A 12 -10.74 -4.26 11.18
CA PRO A 12 -9.69 -4.23 10.18
C PRO A 12 -10.30 -4.40 8.80
N TYR A 13 -9.90 -3.55 7.85
CA TYR A 13 -10.38 -3.68 6.48
C TYR A 13 -9.89 -4.99 5.87
N VAL A 14 -10.80 -5.80 5.34
CA VAL A 14 -10.49 -7.00 4.57
C VAL A 14 -10.52 -6.66 3.08
N PRO A 15 -9.38 -6.75 2.36
CA PRO A 15 -9.33 -6.52 0.92
C PRO A 15 -10.16 -7.55 0.13
N THR A 16 -10.71 -7.14 -1.01
CA THR A 16 -11.32 -8.08 -1.97
C THR A 16 -10.23 -8.84 -2.76
N PRO A 17 -10.54 -10.01 -3.35
CA PRO A 17 -9.63 -10.72 -4.24
C PRO A 17 -9.07 -9.83 -5.37
N GLU A 18 -9.89 -8.99 -6.00
CA GLU A 18 -9.42 -8.13 -7.09
C GLU A 18 -8.42 -7.07 -6.60
N GLN A 19 -8.60 -6.57 -5.37
CA GLN A 19 -7.66 -5.63 -4.78
C GLN A 19 -6.32 -6.29 -4.46
N LEU A 20 -6.36 -7.54 -3.98
CA LEU A 20 -5.16 -8.34 -3.74
C LEU A 20 -4.41 -8.61 -5.05
N GLU A 21 -5.11 -9.03 -6.11
CA GLU A 21 -4.50 -9.25 -7.43
C GLU A 21 -3.87 -7.98 -7.99
N LYS A 22 -4.57 -6.85 -7.88
CA LYS A 22 -4.06 -5.55 -8.34
C LYS A 22 -2.84 -5.12 -7.54
N ALA A 23 -2.84 -5.32 -6.22
CA ALA A 23 -1.70 -5.05 -5.37
C ALA A 23 -0.48 -5.89 -5.78
N CYS A 24 -0.66 -7.21 -5.94
CA CYS A 24 0.40 -8.12 -6.40
C CYS A 24 0.99 -7.70 -7.75
N LYS A 25 0.14 -7.36 -8.74
CA LYS A 25 0.60 -6.88 -10.06
C LYS A 25 1.44 -5.60 -9.94
N ARG A 26 0.98 -4.63 -9.15
CA ARG A 26 1.71 -3.35 -8.93
C ARG A 26 3.03 -3.57 -8.20
N ILE A 27 3.03 -4.38 -7.14
CA ILE A 27 4.25 -4.68 -6.37
C ILE A 27 5.31 -5.31 -7.29
N ARG A 28 4.92 -6.28 -8.13
CA ARG A 28 5.84 -6.88 -9.10
C ARG A 28 6.46 -5.86 -10.07
N GLN A 29 5.66 -4.90 -10.56
CA GLN A 29 6.15 -3.85 -11.46
C GLN A 29 7.17 -2.95 -10.75
N PHE A 30 6.85 -2.47 -9.55
CA PHE A 30 7.76 -1.58 -8.80
C PHE A 30 9.01 -2.30 -8.27
N LEU A 31 8.91 -3.61 -8.00
CA LEU A 31 10.09 -4.43 -7.68
C LEU A 31 11.05 -4.50 -8.87
N ALA A 32 10.56 -4.73 -10.09
CA ALA A 32 11.41 -4.74 -11.27
C ALA A 32 12.14 -3.40 -11.47
N PHE A 33 11.47 -2.27 -11.23
CA PHE A 33 12.12 -0.96 -11.26
C PHE A 33 13.12 -0.77 -10.11
N ALA A 34 12.82 -1.25 -8.91
CA ALA A 34 13.74 -1.19 -7.78
C ALA A 34 15.03 -1.98 -8.07
N GLU A 35 14.92 -3.18 -8.63
CA GLU A 35 16.06 -4.01 -9.03
C GLU A 35 16.92 -3.31 -10.09
N ASP A 36 16.30 -2.75 -11.13
CA ASP A 36 17.01 -1.97 -12.16
C ASP A 36 17.73 -0.73 -11.58
N TYR A 37 17.05 0.02 -10.71
CA TYR A 37 17.66 1.18 -10.05
C TYR A 37 18.77 0.83 -9.07
N LEU A 38 18.68 -0.33 -8.41
CA LEU A 38 19.75 -0.84 -7.56
C LEU A 38 21.00 -1.15 -8.39
N HIS A 39 20.84 -1.80 -9.55
CA HIS A 39 21.96 -2.13 -10.45
C HIS A 39 22.62 -0.91 -11.09
N THR A 40 21.84 0.14 -11.37
CA THR A 40 22.34 1.38 -11.99
C THR A 40 22.86 2.40 -10.97
N GLY A 41 22.70 2.17 -9.67
CA GLY A 41 23.05 3.12 -8.61
C GLY A 41 22.10 4.34 -8.54
N HIS A 42 20.92 4.28 -9.17
CA HIS A 42 19.95 5.36 -9.19
C HIS A 42 19.08 5.35 -7.91
N TYR A 43 19.67 5.71 -6.77
CA TYR A 43 19.04 5.59 -5.45
C TYR A 43 17.75 6.42 -5.26
N LYS A 44 17.61 7.56 -5.95
CA LYS A 44 16.37 8.35 -5.91
C LYS A 44 15.21 7.61 -6.56
N GLY A 45 15.45 6.94 -7.69
CA GLY A 45 14.46 6.06 -8.33
C GLY A 45 14.15 4.86 -7.45
N LEU A 46 15.17 4.26 -6.83
CA LEU A 46 15.00 3.13 -5.91
C LEU A 46 14.09 3.51 -4.73
N GLU A 47 14.36 4.62 -4.05
CA GLU A 47 13.55 5.12 -2.94
C GLU A 47 12.08 5.28 -3.34
N ALA A 48 11.82 5.91 -4.50
CA ALA A 48 10.47 6.09 -5.02
C ALA A 48 9.77 4.75 -5.29
N SER A 49 10.47 3.78 -5.89
CA SER A 49 9.94 2.44 -6.14
C SER A 49 9.57 1.72 -4.83
N ILE A 50 10.41 1.79 -3.79
CA ILE A 50 10.12 1.22 -2.48
C ILE A 50 8.90 1.89 -1.82
N GLU A 51 8.77 3.21 -1.92
CA GLU A 51 7.59 3.93 -1.41
C GLU A 51 6.30 3.47 -2.10
N GLN A 52 6.36 3.25 -3.41
CA GLN A 52 5.22 2.76 -4.20
C GLN A 52 4.85 1.31 -3.84
N ILE A 53 5.83 0.45 -3.57
CA ILE A 53 5.58 -0.91 -3.04
C ILE A 53 4.85 -0.83 -1.70
N LYS A 54 5.32 0.01 -0.77
CA LYS A 54 4.67 0.22 0.53
C LYS A 54 3.22 0.68 0.36
N LYS A 55 2.95 1.62 -0.55
CA LYS A 55 1.59 2.09 -0.86
C LYS A 55 0.73 0.98 -1.46
N ALA A 56 1.27 0.18 -2.38
CA ALA A 56 0.54 -0.94 -3.00
C ALA A 56 0.22 -2.07 -2.00
N ALA A 57 1.15 -2.35 -1.08
CA ALA A 57 0.95 -3.32 0.01
C ALA A 57 -0.03 -2.80 1.08
N THR A 58 -0.17 -1.48 1.21
CA THR A 58 -1.14 -0.87 2.12
C THR A 58 -2.51 -0.76 1.43
N ILE A 59 -3.22 -1.90 1.32
CA ILE A 59 -4.56 -1.93 0.73
C ILE A 59 -5.54 -1.28 1.72
N ARG A 60 -6.11 -0.13 1.33
CA ARG A 60 -7.09 0.61 2.11
C ARG A 60 -8.45 0.51 1.46
N ARG A 61 -9.51 0.56 2.29
CA ARG A 61 -10.88 0.77 1.81
C ARG A 61 -10.88 2.04 0.98
N GLY A 62 -11.10 1.92 -0.33
CA GLY A 62 -11.20 3.07 -1.20
C GLY A 62 -12.28 4.02 -0.65
N LYS A 63 -12.03 5.33 -0.69
CA LYS A 63 -13.14 6.28 -0.64
C LYS A 63 -13.93 6.00 -1.91
N VAL A 64 -15.01 5.23 -1.80
CA VAL A 64 -16.07 5.25 -2.81
C VAL A 64 -16.50 6.72 -2.81
N ASN A 65 -16.29 7.43 -3.91
CA ASN A 65 -16.75 8.80 -4.04
C ASN A 65 -18.27 8.77 -3.80
N ALA A 66 -18.68 9.32 -2.66
CA ALA A 66 -20.07 9.66 -2.36
C ALA A 66 -20.39 11.00 -3.05
#